data_AF-V8R4I1-F1
#
_entry.id   AF-V8R4I1-F1
#
_cell.length_a   1.000
_cell.length_b   1.000
_cell.length_c   1.000
_cell.angle_alpha   90.00
_cell.angle_beta   90.00
_cell.angle_gamma   90.00
#
_symmetry.space_group_name_H-M   'P 1'
#
loop_
_entity.id
_entity.type
_entity.pdbx_description
1 polymer ?
#
loop_
_entity_poly.entity_id
_entity_poly.type
_entity_poly.pdbx_seq_one_letter_code
_entity_poly.pdbx_strand_id
1 'polypeptide(L)'
;MALRFPNHPYYIPIIKWQSWEQRALLQTRGDVKPYVRPCIEVRHSNQHSSLVGNFQTAWGAPALVDYANPEGRLVGIRPLEFEAFLQIAKANGFPTLPVINPLDAPLLRPALLGLVQSFPEIFLRLRISGLTVNAEHYTQTMMAAQVLSRPGNRIHLMVDLGVTPAWEAAEVPAFTGMMAAFKNAGFSQIHVASGAFPRVLRP
;
A
#
# COMPACT_ATOMS: atom_id res chain seq x y z
N MET A 1 -19.43 5.56 -16.61
CA MET A 1 -18.79 4.70 -17.63
C MET A 1 -18.34 3.42 -16.95
N ALA A 2 -18.68 2.25 -17.51
CA ALA A 2 -18.16 0.98 -17.02
C ALA A 2 -16.66 0.87 -17.34
N LEU A 3 -15.88 0.29 -16.43
CA LEU A 3 -14.46 0.06 -16.65
C LEU A 3 -14.28 -0.88 -17.85
N ARG A 4 -13.55 -0.46 -18.89
CA ARG A 4 -13.21 -1.30 -20.06
C ARG A 4 -12.52 -2.62 -19.72
N PHE A 5 -11.92 -2.71 -18.52
CA PHE A 5 -11.19 -3.87 -18.01
C PHE A 5 -11.53 -4.08 -16.52
N PRO A 6 -12.75 -4.56 -16.20
CA PRO A 6 -13.24 -4.59 -14.82
C PRO A 6 -12.45 -5.58 -13.93
N ASN A 7 -11.77 -6.55 -14.54
CA ASN A 7 -11.02 -7.60 -13.86
C ASN A 7 -9.49 -7.37 -13.89
N HIS A 8 -9.01 -6.29 -14.48
CA HIS A 8 -7.58 -6.00 -14.49
C HIS A 8 -7.15 -5.35 -13.17
N PRO A 9 -5.96 -5.72 -12.62
CA PRO A 9 -5.43 -5.06 -11.44
C PRO A 9 -5.16 -3.58 -11.72
N TYR A 10 -5.40 -2.74 -10.73
CA TYR A 10 -5.09 -1.32 -10.80
C TYR A 10 -3.59 -1.09 -10.97
N TYR A 11 -3.22 -0.05 -11.71
CA TYR A 11 -1.86 0.44 -11.70
C TYR A 11 -1.61 1.15 -10.36
N ILE A 12 -0.59 0.71 -9.61
CA ILE A 12 -0.23 1.26 -8.30
C ILE A 12 1.14 1.93 -8.38
N PRO A 13 1.22 3.20 -8.80
CA PRO A 13 2.46 3.95 -8.69
C PRO A 13 2.75 4.26 -7.22
N ILE A 14 3.96 3.94 -6.76
CA ILE A 14 4.44 4.34 -5.43
C ILE A 14 5.07 5.72 -5.57
N ILE A 15 4.47 6.72 -4.92
CA ILE A 15 4.87 8.12 -5.02
C ILE A 15 5.13 8.71 -3.65
N LYS A 16 6.10 9.61 -3.55
CA LYS A 16 6.33 10.38 -2.33
C LYS A 16 5.42 11.60 -2.37
N TRP A 17 4.77 11.95 -1.26
CA TRP A 17 3.88 13.11 -1.23
C TRP A 17 4.66 14.43 -1.26
N GLN A 18 5.10 14.81 -2.45
CA GLN A 18 5.95 15.96 -2.75
C GLN A 18 5.26 16.85 -3.80
N SER A 19 5.77 18.06 -4.01
CA SER A 19 5.10 19.08 -4.83
C SER A 19 4.94 18.69 -6.30
N TRP A 20 5.93 18.02 -6.90
CA TRP A 20 5.88 17.60 -8.30
C TRP A 20 4.95 16.40 -8.52
N GLU A 21 4.94 15.45 -7.59
CA GLU A 21 4.04 14.29 -7.60
C GLU A 21 2.58 14.76 -7.45
N GLN A 22 2.31 15.74 -6.57
CA GLN A 22 0.99 16.37 -6.48
C GLN A 22 0.57 17.03 -7.79
N ARG A 23 1.49 17.73 -8.47
CA ARG A 23 1.22 18.31 -9.80
C ARG A 23 0.92 17.23 -10.85
N ALA A 24 1.65 16.12 -10.83
CA ALA A 24 1.40 15.00 -11.75
C ALA A 24 0.01 14.38 -11.51
N LEU A 25 -0.40 14.20 -10.26
CA LEU A 25 -1.74 13.71 -9.92
C LEU A 25 -2.84 14.69 -10.35
N LEU A 26 -2.63 15.99 -10.16
CA LEU A 26 -3.54 17.05 -10.62
C LEU A 26 -3.78 17.00 -12.14
N GLN A 27 -2.73 16.73 -12.92
CA GLN A 27 -2.80 16.65 -14.38
C GLN A 27 -3.30 15.30 -14.90
N THR A 28 -3.51 14.32 -14.01
CA THR A 28 -4.09 13.03 -14.41
C THR A 28 -5.55 13.22 -14.81
N ARG A 29 -5.87 12.88 -16.06
CA ARG A 29 -7.23 13.00 -16.60
C ARG A 29 -8.23 12.19 -15.78
N GLY A 30 -9.43 12.75 -15.58
CA GLY A 30 -10.49 12.17 -14.76
C GLY A 30 -10.97 10.78 -15.22
N ASP A 31 -10.88 10.46 -16.51
CA ASP A 31 -11.20 9.14 -17.06
C ASP A 31 -10.13 8.07 -16.78
N VAL A 32 -8.90 8.50 -16.46
CA VAL A 32 -7.78 7.61 -16.11
C VAL A 32 -7.76 7.32 -14.60
N LYS A 33 -8.17 8.28 -13.76
CA LYS A 33 -8.14 8.16 -12.29
C LYS A 33 -8.74 6.85 -11.74
N PRO A 34 -9.86 6.30 -12.27
CA PRO A 34 -10.41 5.04 -11.79
C PRO A 34 -9.49 3.82 -11.95
N TYR A 35 -8.49 3.89 -12.83
CA TYR A 35 -7.58 2.78 -13.14
C TYR A 35 -6.24 2.87 -12.39
N VAL A 36 -6.01 3.97 -11.69
CA VAL A 36 -4.78 4.25 -10.96
C VAL A 36 -5.11 4.32 -9.48
N ARG A 37 -4.38 3.58 -8.65
CA ARG A 37 -4.48 3.66 -7.19
C ARG A 37 -3.10 3.97 -6.64
N PRO A 38 -2.66 5.23 -6.59
CA PRO A 38 -1.32 5.56 -6.13
C PRO A 38 -1.13 5.10 -4.69
N CYS A 39 0.05 4.57 -4.39
CA CYS A 39 0.53 4.41 -3.01
C CYS A 39 1.30 5.67 -2.63
N ILE A 40 0.66 6.51 -1.83
CA ILE A 40 1.18 7.78 -1.36
C ILE A 40 2.01 7.53 -0.10
N GLU A 41 3.32 7.64 -0.23
CA GLU A 41 4.25 7.66 0.88
C GLU A 41 4.31 9.08 1.45
N VAL A 42 3.76 9.24 2.64
CA VAL A 42 4.06 10.37 3.51
C VAL A 42 5.31 9.99 4.28
N ARG A 43 6.30 10.88 4.32
CA ARG A 43 7.61 10.65 4.97
C ARG A 43 7.94 11.70 6.04
N HIS A 44 7.28 12.85 6.01
CA HIS A 44 7.56 13.98 6.90
C HIS A 44 6.27 14.67 7.38
N SER A 45 6.35 15.38 8.51
CA SER A 45 5.19 16.06 9.12
C SER A 45 4.61 17.17 8.24
N ASN A 46 5.46 17.92 7.52
CA ASN A 46 4.99 18.92 6.55
C ASN A 46 4.19 18.29 5.40
N GLN A 47 4.53 17.05 5.01
CA GLN A 47 3.77 16.30 4.02
C GLN A 47 2.44 15.81 4.58
N HIS A 48 2.35 15.47 5.87
CA HIS A 48 1.07 15.18 6.51
C HIS A 48 0.13 16.38 6.43
N SER A 49 0.58 17.57 6.87
CA SER A 49 -0.23 18.79 6.80
C SER A 49 -0.67 19.10 5.37
N SER A 50 0.24 18.93 4.39
CA SER A 50 -0.08 19.11 2.98
C SER A 50 -1.10 18.07 2.48
N LEU A 51 -0.94 16.80 2.82
CA LEU A 51 -1.86 15.74 2.41
C LEU A 51 -3.27 16.01 2.95
N VAL A 52 -3.38 16.35 4.23
CA VAL A 52 -4.67 16.71 4.86
C VAL A 52 -5.36 17.84 4.12
N GLY A 53 -4.63 18.91 3.77
CA GLY A 53 -5.20 20.07 3.10
C GLY A 53 -5.50 19.86 1.60
N ASN A 54 -4.74 18.99 0.93
CA ASN A 54 -4.72 18.94 -0.53
C ASN A 54 -5.18 17.61 -1.14
N PHE A 55 -5.44 16.56 -0.37
CA PHE A 55 -5.78 15.24 -0.92
C PHE A 55 -6.93 15.29 -1.93
N GLN A 56 -8.03 15.95 -1.57
CA GLN A 56 -9.22 16.04 -2.43
C GLN A 56 -8.94 16.81 -3.72
N THR A 57 -8.23 17.93 -3.63
CA THR A 57 -7.90 18.79 -4.77
C THR A 57 -6.88 18.12 -5.68
N ALA A 58 -5.81 17.56 -5.10
CA ALA A 58 -4.70 16.98 -5.85
C ALA A 58 -5.05 15.62 -6.46
N TRP A 59 -5.86 14.81 -5.78
CA TRP A 59 -6.23 13.47 -6.23
C TRP A 59 -7.73 13.22 -6.23
N GLY A 60 -8.37 13.22 -5.05
CA GLY A 60 -9.81 13.05 -4.87
C GLY A 60 -10.37 11.69 -5.35
N ALA A 61 -9.51 10.68 -5.53
CA ALA A 61 -9.87 9.34 -6.00
C ALA A 61 -9.19 8.27 -5.11
N PRO A 62 -9.52 6.97 -5.25
CA PRO A 62 -8.95 5.93 -4.41
C PRO A 62 -7.42 5.95 -4.36
N ALA A 63 -6.85 5.92 -3.16
CA ALA A 63 -5.40 5.91 -2.96
C ALA A 63 -5.00 5.07 -1.74
N LEU A 64 -3.87 4.39 -1.87
CA LEU A 64 -3.18 3.77 -0.75
C LEU A 64 -2.39 4.87 -0.03
N VAL A 65 -2.43 4.91 1.30
CA VAL A 65 -1.71 5.92 2.10
C VAL A 65 -0.82 5.23 3.11
N ASP A 66 0.48 5.47 2.97
CA ASP A 66 1.55 4.86 3.74
C ASP A 66 2.31 5.94 4.53
N TYR A 67 2.33 5.79 5.85
CA TYR A 67 3.02 6.69 6.77
C TYR A 67 4.35 6.13 7.29
N ALA A 68 4.75 4.95 6.83
CA ALA A 68 6.02 4.35 7.19
C ALA A 68 7.19 5.28 6.87
N ASN A 69 8.24 5.21 7.70
CA ASN A 69 9.50 5.87 7.45
C ASN A 69 10.24 5.22 6.24
N PRO A 70 11.39 5.75 5.79
CA PRO A 70 12.14 5.16 4.69
C PRO A 70 12.49 3.67 4.86
N GLU A 71 12.70 3.23 6.10
CA GLU A 71 12.95 1.83 6.48
C GLU A 71 11.68 0.95 6.44
N GLY A 72 10.52 1.55 6.15
CA GLY A 72 9.24 0.85 6.05
C GLY A 72 8.57 0.64 7.41
N ARG A 73 8.92 1.40 8.45
CA ARG A 73 8.39 1.26 9.82
C ARG A 73 7.55 2.45 10.25
N LEU A 74 6.42 2.17 10.92
CA LEU A 74 5.53 3.17 11.50
C LEU A 74 5.97 3.51 12.94
N VAL A 75 6.97 4.37 13.08
CA VAL A 75 7.62 4.70 14.36
C VAL A 75 7.64 6.20 14.67
N GLY A 76 7.97 6.57 15.91
CA GLY A 76 8.06 7.98 16.32
C GLY A 76 6.71 8.69 16.31
N ILE A 77 6.63 9.88 15.70
CA ILE A 77 5.40 10.67 15.58
C ILE A 77 4.41 10.11 14.53
N ARG A 78 4.90 9.23 13.64
CA ARG A 78 4.17 8.76 12.45
C ARG A 78 2.85 8.03 12.76
N PRO A 79 2.74 7.16 13.78
CA PRO A 79 1.45 6.56 14.16
C PRO A 79 0.39 7.61 14.51
N LEU A 80 0.77 8.69 15.19
CA LEU A 80 -0.16 9.76 15.60
C LEU A 80 -0.64 10.56 14.40
N GLU A 81 0.27 10.93 13.49
CA GLU A 81 -0.09 11.64 12.26
C GLU A 81 -0.94 10.77 11.34
N PHE A 82 -0.66 9.46 11.29
CA PHE A 82 -1.46 8.54 10.50
C PHE A 82 -2.87 8.39 11.08
N GLU A 83 -2.99 8.22 12.40
CA GLU A 83 -4.29 8.19 13.08
C GLU A 83 -5.10 9.45 12.82
N ALA A 84 -4.49 10.63 12.96
CA ALA A 84 -5.13 11.91 12.69
C ALA A 84 -5.60 12.01 11.23
N PHE A 85 -4.76 11.61 10.26
CA PHE A 85 -5.15 11.60 8.85
C PHE A 85 -6.32 10.64 8.59
N LEU A 86 -6.30 9.43 9.15
CA LEU A 86 -7.38 8.46 8.95
C LEU A 86 -8.71 8.94 9.57
N GLN A 87 -8.68 9.64 10.70
CA GLN A 87 -9.88 10.28 11.28
C GLN A 87 -10.46 11.31 10.32
N ILE A 88 -9.61 12.18 9.76
CA ILE A 88 -10.00 13.20 8.78
C ILE A 88 -10.54 12.55 7.51
N ALA A 89 -9.85 11.52 6.99
CA ALA A 89 -10.26 10.79 5.80
C ALA A 89 -11.65 10.17 5.98
N LYS A 90 -11.92 9.57 7.15
CA LYS A 90 -13.23 9.01 7.47
C LYS A 90 -14.31 10.09 7.60
N ALA A 91 -14.02 11.17 8.31
CA ALA A 91 -14.95 12.27 8.51
C ALA A 91 -15.35 12.96 7.20
N ASN A 92 -14.43 13.06 6.24
CA ASN A 92 -14.64 13.71 4.94
C ASN A 92 -14.95 12.73 3.80
N GLY A 93 -15.04 11.42 4.07
CA GLY A 93 -15.31 10.42 3.05
C GLY A 93 -14.21 10.28 1.98
N PHE A 94 -12.95 10.55 2.33
CA PHE A 94 -11.84 10.35 1.40
C PHE A 94 -11.70 8.86 1.07
N PRO A 95 -11.56 8.49 -0.21
CA PRO A 95 -11.38 7.10 -0.64
C PRO A 95 -9.95 6.60 -0.34
N THR A 96 -9.64 6.47 0.94
CA THR A 96 -8.30 6.09 1.44
C THR A 96 -8.26 4.61 1.78
N LEU A 97 -7.16 3.96 1.40
CA LEU A 97 -6.80 2.60 1.80
C LEU A 97 -5.56 2.67 2.71
N PRO A 98 -5.68 2.39 4.01
CA PRO A 98 -4.54 2.38 4.92
C PRO A 98 -3.50 1.34 4.49
N VAL A 99 -2.22 1.72 4.47
CA VAL A 99 -1.09 0.80 4.27
C VAL A 99 -0.37 0.58 5.60
N ILE A 100 -0.12 -0.69 5.94
CA ILE A 100 0.56 -1.10 7.16
C ILE A 100 1.68 -2.08 6.82
N ASN A 101 2.86 -1.92 7.42
CA ASN A 101 3.88 -2.96 7.36
C ASN A 101 3.46 -4.14 8.27
N PRO A 102 3.55 -5.40 7.83
CA PRO A 102 3.30 -6.57 8.67
C PRO A 102 3.94 -6.53 10.07
N LEU A 103 5.16 -5.98 10.20
CA LEU A 103 5.87 -5.85 11.48
C LEU A 103 5.22 -4.86 12.45
N ASP A 104 4.47 -3.89 11.93
CA ASP A 104 3.87 -2.83 12.74
C ASP A 104 2.42 -3.12 13.12
N ALA A 105 1.71 -3.97 12.35
CA ALA A 105 0.30 -4.27 12.60
C ALA A 105 0.02 -4.78 14.03
N PRO A 106 0.81 -5.71 14.61
CA PRO A 106 0.60 -6.17 15.98
C PRO A 106 0.95 -5.12 17.04
N LEU A 107 1.67 -4.07 16.67
CA LEU A 107 2.18 -3.02 17.56
C LEU A 107 1.28 -1.78 17.56
N LEU A 108 0.22 -1.76 16.73
CA LEU A 108 -0.69 -0.63 16.67
C LEU A 108 -1.43 -0.47 18.01
N ARG A 109 -1.48 0.77 18.50
CA ARG A 109 -2.29 1.11 19.68
C ARG A 109 -3.76 0.82 19.39
N PRO A 110 -4.57 0.45 20.40
CA PRO A 110 -5.97 0.05 20.19
C PRO A 110 -6.82 1.06 19.41
N ALA A 111 -6.63 2.37 19.63
CA ALA A 111 -7.34 3.43 18.92
C ALA A 111 -7.04 3.41 17.40
N LEU A 112 -5.75 3.43 17.04
CA LEU A 112 -5.32 3.35 15.64
C LEU A 112 -5.71 2.02 15.00
N LEU A 113 -5.55 0.90 15.70
CA LEU A 113 -5.95 -0.41 15.20
C LEU A 113 -7.45 -0.45 14.87
N GLY A 114 -8.30 -0.01 15.80
CA GLY A 114 -9.75 0.05 15.58
C GLY A 114 -10.13 0.97 14.43
N LEU A 115 -9.41 2.08 14.26
CA LEU A 115 -9.61 3.00 13.14
C LEU A 115 -9.23 2.35 11.80
N VAL A 116 -8.03 1.76 11.69
CA VAL A 116 -7.57 1.05 10.48
C VAL A 116 -8.55 -0.08 10.12
N GLN A 117 -8.95 -0.90 11.09
CA GLN A 117 -9.91 -1.99 10.91
C GLN A 117 -11.28 -1.53 10.40
N SER A 118 -11.63 -0.25 10.60
CA SER A 118 -12.91 0.31 10.15
C SER A 118 -12.94 0.69 8.66
N PHE A 119 -11.81 0.63 7.96
CA PHE A 119 -11.74 0.83 6.51
C PHE A 119 -12.11 -0.47 5.78
N PRO A 120 -12.82 -0.39 4.64
CA PRO A 120 -13.29 -1.57 3.90
C PRO A 120 -12.18 -2.32 3.18
N GLU A 121 -11.09 -1.64 2.84
CA GLU A 121 -9.91 -2.22 2.20
C GLU A 121 -8.65 -1.73 2.93
N ILE A 122 -7.78 -2.66 3.29
CA ILE A 122 -6.52 -2.41 4.00
C ILE A 122 -5.40 -3.12 3.25
N PHE A 123 -4.25 -2.46 3.08
CA PHE A 123 -3.08 -3.04 2.44
C PHE A 123 -1.99 -3.36 3.47
N LEU A 124 -1.52 -4.60 3.46
CA LEU A 124 -0.23 -4.93 4.04
C LEU A 124 0.87 -4.70 3.00
N ARG A 125 1.93 -3.99 3.37
CA ARG A 125 3.12 -3.80 2.53
C ARG A 125 4.29 -4.56 3.12
N LEU A 126 4.53 -5.76 2.62
CA LEU A 126 5.68 -6.58 2.97
C LEU A 126 6.87 -6.13 2.13
N ARG A 127 7.90 -5.58 2.77
CA ARG A 127 9.15 -5.24 2.10
C ARG A 127 10.12 -6.41 2.19
N ILE A 128 10.63 -6.86 1.05
CA ILE A 128 11.66 -7.91 0.96
C ILE A 128 12.83 -7.45 0.10
N SER A 129 13.99 -8.08 0.28
CA SER A 129 15.12 -7.93 -0.61
C SER A 129 15.23 -9.19 -1.48
N GLY A 130 15.26 -9.02 -2.81
CA GLY A 130 15.26 -10.16 -3.73
C GLY A 130 13.88 -10.83 -3.89
N LEU A 131 13.86 -11.99 -4.53
CA LEU A 131 12.64 -12.80 -4.73
C LEU A 131 12.40 -13.82 -3.60
N THR A 132 13.01 -13.63 -2.43
CA THR A 132 12.91 -14.57 -1.32
C THR A 132 11.88 -14.11 -0.27
N VAL A 133 10.79 -14.86 -0.13
CA VAL A 133 9.88 -14.78 1.01
C VAL A 133 10.15 -15.99 1.92
N ASN A 134 10.82 -15.74 3.05
CA ASN A 134 11.12 -16.80 4.01
C ASN A 134 9.92 -17.08 4.94
N ALA A 135 10.06 -18.09 5.80
CA ALA A 135 9.02 -18.50 6.74
C ALA A 135 8.65 -17.39 7.75
N GLU A 136 9.60 -16.54 8.12
CA GLU A 136 9.37 -15.41 9.02
C GLU A 136 8.48 -14.35 8.36
N HIS A 137 8.81 -13.94 7.12
CA HIS A 137 7.99 -13.02 6.33
C HIS A 137 6.56 -13.52 6.19
N TYR A 138 6.38 -14.81 5.89
CA TYR A 138 5.06 -15.43 5.77
C TYR A 138 4.30 -15.36 7.10
N THR A 139 4.92 -15.83 8.18
CA THR A 139 4.30 -15.88 9.51
C THR A 139 3.89 -14.48 9.99
N GLN A 140 4.78 -13.49 9.87
CA GLN A 140 4.50 -12.10 10.25
C GLN A 140 3.36 -11.50 9.43
N THR A 141 3.35 -11.75 8.12
CA THR A 141 2.31 -11.27 7.21
C THR A 141 0.94 -11.88 7.54
N MET A 142 0.90 -13.17 7.86
CA MET A 142 -0.33 -13.84 8.27
C MET A 142 -0.85 -13.36 9.63
N MET A 143 0.04 -13.19 10.62
CA MET A 143 -0.33 -12.62 11.92
C MET A 143 -0.88 -11.19 11.77
N ALA A 144 -0.23 -10.37 10.96
CA ALA A 144 -0.69 -9.01 10.68
C ALA A 144 -2.07 -9.00 10.01
N ALA A 145 -2.30 -9.88 9.04
CA ALA A 145 -3.60 -10.01 8.39
C ALA A 145 -4.69 -10.40 9.39
N GLN A 146 -4.39 -11.36 10.28
CA GLN A 146 -5.32 -11.77 11.34
C GLN A 146 -5.65 -10.61 12.28
N VAL A 147 -4.64 -9.85 12.72
CA VAL A 147 -4.82 -8.68 13.59
C VAL A 147 -5.68 -7.61 12.92
N LEU A 148 -5.53 -7.38 11.61
CA LEU A 148 -6.27 -6.33 10.89
C LEU A 148 -7.66 -6.78 10.39
N SER A 149 -7.95 -8.07 10.40
CA SER A 149 -9.20 -8.61 9.87
C SER A 149 -10.39 -8.28 10.78
N ARG A 150 -11.48 -7.81 10.17
CA ARG A 150 -12.81 -7.70 10.78
C ARG A 150 -13.89 -8.06 9.77
N PRO A 151 -15.09 -8.46 10.23
CA PRO A 151 -16.22 -8.67 9.32
C PRO A 151 -16.43 -7.46 8.41
N GLY A 152 -16.43 -7.71 7.09
CA GLY A 152 -16.69 -6.68 6.07
C GLY A 152 -15.46 -5.95 5.54
N ASN A 153 -14.28 -6.10 6.13
CA ASN A 153 -13.06 -5.56 5.53
C ASN A 153 -12.32 -6.60 4.68
N ARG A 154 -11.50 -6.11 3.75
CA ARG A 154 -10.66 -6.92 2.86
C ARG A 154 -9.21 -6.56 3.08
N ILE A 155 -8.38 -7.58 3.27
CA ILE A 155 -6.93 -7.42 3.39
C ILE A 155 -6.29 -7.74 2.04
N HIS A 156 -5.46 -6.81 1.57
CA HIS A 156 -4.67 -6.91 0.35
C HIS A 156 -3.18 -6.96 0.72
N LEU A 157 -2.36 -7.54 -0.16
CA LEU A 157 -0.91 -7.62 0.04
C LEU A 157 -0.19 -6.89 -1.10
N MET A 158 0.77 -6.06 -0.74
CA MET A 158 1.80 -5.55 -1.63
C MET A 158 3.14 -6.14 -1.18
N VAL A 159 3.77 -6.89 -2.07
CA VAL A 159 5.14 -7.38 -1.91
C VAL A 159 6.06 -6.37 -2.61
N ASP A 160 6.73 -5.57 -1.81
CA ASP A 160 7.58 -4.47 -2.26
C ASP A 160 9.05 -4.88 -2.21
N LEU A 161 9.68 -4.95 -3.37
CA LEU A 161 11.10 -5.28 -3.51
C LEU A 161 12.00 -4.08 -3.20
N GLY A 162 11.43 -2.87 -3.10
CA GLY A 162 12.12 -1.59 -2.82
C GLY A 162 12.99 -1.08 -3.97
N VAL A 163 13.67 -1.99 -4.66
CA VAL A 163 14.53 -1.81 -5.83
C VAL A 163 14.29 -2.96 -6.80
N THR A 164 14.74 -2.85 -8.05
CA THR A 164 14.81 -4.01 -8.93
C THR A 164 15.81 -5.01 -8.32
N PRO A 165 15.37 -6.23 -7.94
CA PRO A 165 16.28 -7.20 -7.37
C PRO A 165 17.22 -7.74 -8.43
N ALA A 166 18.41 -8.17 -8.02
CA ALA A 166 19.11 -9.23 -8.73
C ALA A 166 18.39 -10.54 -8.43
N TRP A 167 18.16 -11.37 -9.45
CA TRP A 167 17.48 -12.65 -9.28
C TRP A 167 18.01 -13.68 -10.28
N GLU A 168 17.97 -14.93 -9.86
CA GLU A 168 18.25 -16.11 -10.67
C GLU A 168 16.95 -16.76 -11.13
N ALA A 169 16.94 -17.36 -12.33
CA ALA A 169 15.74 -18.00 -12.88
C ALA A 169 15.13 -19.06 -11.94
N ALA A 170 15.97 -19.72 -11.12
CA ALA A 170 15.57 -20.71 -10.15
C ALA A 170 14.78 -20.15 -8.95
N GLU A 171 14.85 -18.84 -8.68
CA GLU A 171 14.12 -18.20 -7.57
C GLU A 171 12.65 -17.91 -7.92
N VAL A 172 12.33 -17.78 -9.21
CA VAL A 172 10.98 -17.43 -9.66
C VAL A 172 9.92 -18.47 -9.24
N PRO A 173 10.12 -19.79 -9.42
CA PRO A 173 9.15 -20.78 -8.96
C PRO A 173 8.87 -20.70 -7.45
N ALA A 174 9.91 -20.51 -6.63
CA ALA A 174 9.76 -20.35 -5.18
C ALA A 174 8.96 -19.09 -4.84
N PHE A 175 9.28 -17.95 -5.47
CA PHE A 175 8.56 -16.70 -5.25
C PHE A 175 7.09 -16.79 -5.66
N THR A 176 6.81 -17.31 -6.85
CA THR A 176 5.43 -17.50 -7.34
C THR A 176 4.65 -18.48 -6.47
N GLY A 177 5.29 -19.55 -5.98
CA GLY A 177 4.71 -20.46 -4.98
C GLY A 177 4.28 -19.74 -3.71
N MET A 178 5.10 -18.80 -3.22
CA MET A 178 4.75 -17.98 -2.05
C MET A 178 3.61 -17.00 -2.35
N MET A 179 3.54 -16.43 -3.56
CA MET A 179 2.39 -15.59 -3.95
C MET A 179 1.09 -16.40 -3.99
N ALA A 180 1.14 -17.63 -4.51
CA ALA A 180 0.02 -18.55 -4.50
C ALA A 180 -0.38 -18.94 -3.06
N ALA A 181 0.59 -19.18 -2.17
CA ALA A 181 0.34 -19.47 -0.77
C ALA A 181 -0.40 -18.31 -0.08
N PHE A 182 0.06 -17.06 -0.24
CA PHE A 182 -0.66 -15.89 0.26
C PHE A 182 -2.07 -15.78 -0.34
N LYS A 183 -2.22 -16.04 -1.65
CA LYS A 183 -3.54 -15.95 -2.28
C LYS A 183 -4.52 -16.97 -1.68
N ASN A 184 -4.06 -18.20 -1.48
CA ASN A 184 -4.84 -19.28 -0.86
C ASN A 184 -5.12 -19.02 0.62
N ALA A 185 -4.27 -18.25 1.29
CA ALA A 185 -4.45 -17.84 2.68
C ALA A 185 -5.50 -16.71 2.86
N GLY A 186 -6.09 -16.20 1.78
CA GLY A 186 -7.25 -15.30 1.84
C GLY A 186 -6.99 -13.84 1.48
N PHE A 187 -5.78 -13.47 1.06
CA PHE A 187 -5.52 -12.12 0.56
C PHE A 187 -6.38 -11.82 -0.69
N SER A 188 -7.11 -10.71 -0.64
CA SER A 188 -8.06 -10.34 -1.69
C SER A 188 -7.36 -10.02 -3.01
N GLN A 189 -6.28 -9.26 -2.95
CA GLN A 189 -5.39 -8.98 -4.07
C GLN A 189 -3.94 -9.05 -3.61
N ILE A 190 -3.05 -9.42 -4.52
CA ILE A 190 -1.61 -9.41 -4.31
C ILE A 190 -0.98 -8.57 -5.43
N HIS A 191 -0.17 -7.60 -5.03
CA HIS A 191 0.59 -6.74 -5.94
C HIS A 191 2.08 -6.96 -5.68
N VAL A 192 2.87 -7.00 -6.75
CA VAL A 192 4.33 -6.98 -6.66
C VAL A 192 4.81 -5.62 -7.14
N ALA A 193 5.61 -4.94 -6.34
CA ALA A 193 6.18 -3.64 -6.64
C ALA A 193 7.70 -3.71 -6.63
N SER A 194 8.36 -3.05 -7.58
CA SER A 194 9.82 -3.00 -7.65
C SER A 194 10.30 -1.59 -7.98
N GLY A 195 11.37 -1.14 -7.31
CA GLY A 195 12.01 0.14 -7.57
C GLY A 195 12.91 0.09 -8.80
N ALA A 196 12.30 0.22 -9.98
CA ALA A 196 12.83 0.72 -11.26
C ALA A 196 12.04 0.05 -12.40
N PHE A 197 11.97 0.76 -13.53
CA PHE A 197 11.47 0.19 -14.78
C PHE A 197 12.35 -1.02 -15.14
N PRO A 198 11.78 -2.18 -15.53
CA PRO A 198 12.60 -3.31 -15.97
C PRO A 198 13.53 -2.82 -17.09
N ARG A 199 14.85 -3.04 -16.92
CA ARG A 199 15.90 -2.44 -17.75
C ARG A 199 15.72 -2.72 -19.24
N VAL A 200 15.05 -3.81 -19.62
CA VAL A 200 14.58 -4.11 -20.98
C VAL A 200 13.47 -5.18 -20.87
N LEU A 201 12.29 -4.97 -21.48
CA LEU A 201 11.44 -6.10 -21.90
C LEU A 201 12.10 -6.64 -23.18
N ARG A 202 12.88 -7.72 -23.08
CA ARG A 202 13.34 -8.38 -24.31
C ARG A 202 12.15 -9.16 -24.89
N PRO A 203 11.88 -9.01 -26.20
CA PRO A 203 10.86 -9.81 -26.90
C PRO A 203 11.19 -11.30 -26.86
#